data_AF-A0A958FEF0-F1
#
_entry.id   AF-A0A958FEF0-F1
#
_cell.length_a   1.000
_cell.length_b   1.000
_cell.length_c   1.000
_cell.angle_alpha   90.00
_cell.angle_beta   90.00
_cell.angle_gamma   90.00
#
_symmetry.space_group_name_H-M   'P 1'
#
loop_
_entity.id
_entity.type
_entity.pdbx_description
1 polymer ?
#
loop_
_entity_poly.entity_id
_entity_poly.type
_entity_poly.pdbx_seq_one_letter_code
_entity_poly.pdbx_strand_id
1 'polypeptide(L)'
;LGHLFLKDEGIAEDYAADSVRKKKDLSWKKWAKRFNVYLAEVEKLFWPDMIVLGGGISKRFDNYAKYLKSEAPVKPAALLNEAGIIGAALAVQDAG
;
A
#
# COMPACT_ATOMS: atom_id res chain seq x y z
N LEU A 1 8.01 1.71 4.11
CA LEU A 1 8.15 0.63 3.10
C LEU A 1 8.11 1.14 1.65
N GLY A 2 8.25 2.45 1.38
CA GLY A 2 8.32 2.97 -0.01
C GLY A 2 9.58 2.52 -0.78
N HIS A 3 10.68 2.30 -0.05
CA HIS A 3 11.95 1.82 -0.61
C HIS A 3 12.06 0.29 -0.74
N LEU A 4 10.94 -0.44 -0.73
CA LEU A 4 10.97 -1.88 -1.00
C LEU A 4 11.40 -2.11 -2.45
N PHE A 5 12.43 -2.94 -2.67
CA PHE A 5 12.89 -3.26 -4.01
C PHE A 5 12.04 -4.41 -4.56
N LEU A 6 11.24 -4.12 -5.59
CA LEU A 6 10.52 -5.14 -6.34
C LEU A 6 11.50 -5.78 -7.32
N LYS A 7 11.68 -7.08 -7.20
CA LYS A 7 12.48 -7.86 -8.14
C LYS A 7 11.96 -7.58 -9.56
N ASP A 8 12.86 -7.16 -10.44
CA ASP A 8 12.61 -6.80 -11.85
C ASP A 8 11.89 -5.46 -12.14
N GLU A 9 11.32 -4.77 -11.14
CA GLU A 9 10.54 -3.54 -11.33
C GLU A 9 11.12 -2.29 -10.60
N GLY A 10 12.16 -2.48 -9.78
CA GLY A 10 12.85 -1.39 -9.09
C GLY A 10 12.17 -0.96 -7.79
N ILE A 11 12.20 0.32 -7.46
CA ILE A 11 11.64 0.83 -6.20
C ILE A 11 10.10 0.77 -6.25
N ALA A 12 9.48 0.13 -5.25
CA ALA A 12 8.03 -0.07 -5.16
C ALA A 12 7.23 1.22 -5.28
N GLU A 13 7.73 2.31 -4.68
CA GLU A 13 7.10 3.63 -4.74
C GLU A 13 7.03 4.19 -6.17
N ASP A 14 8.08 4.01 -6.97
CA ASP A 14 8.12 4.44 -8.38
C ASP A 14 7.26 3.55 -9.30
N TYR A 15 6.90 2.36 -8.85
CA TYR A 15 6.11 1.41 -9.61
C TYR A 15 4.61 1.49 -9.32
N ALA A 16 4.24 1.66 -8.05
CA ALA A 16 2.88 1.45 -7.57
C ALA A 16 2.26 2.67 -6.85
N ALA A 17 2.93 3.82 -6.76
CA ALA A 17 2.33 5.02 -6.17
C ALA A 17 1.13 5.58 -6.98
N ASP A 18 0.21 6.28 -6.29
CA ASP A 18 -0.91 6.98 -6.95
C ASP A 18 -0.42 8.09 -7.91
N SER A 19 0.71 8.72 -7.59
CA SER A 19 1.37 9.70 -8.47
C SER A 19 1.72 9.09 -9.83
N VAL A 20 2.22 7.84 -9.84
CA VAL A 20 2.57 7.08 -11.05
C VAL A 20 1.32 6.70 -11.82
N ARG A 21 0.24 6.30 -11.12
CA ARG A 21 -1.07 6.04 -11.73
C ARG A 21 -1.57 7.25 -12.52
N LYS A 22 -1.53 8.44 -11.90
CA LYS A 22 -1.96 9.70 -12.53
C LYS A 22 -1.05 10.09 -13.69
N LYS A 23 0.28 10.04 -13.48
CA LYS A 23 1.27 10.40 -14.51
C LYS A 23 1.18 9.52 -15.76
N LYS A 24 0.88 8.22 -15.59
CA LYS A 24 0.77 7.24 -16.68
C LYS A 24 -0.68 6.99 -17.13
N ASP A 25 -1.63 7.79 -16.65
CA ASP A 25 -3.07 7.66 -16.90
C ASP A 25 -3.58 6.20 -16.81
N LEU A 26 -3.17 5.51 -15.75
CA LEU A 26 -3.49 4.10 -15.57
C LEU A 26 -4.91 3.95 -15.02
N SER A 27 -5.68 3.08 -15.68
CA SER A 27 -6.94 2.59 -15.10
C SER A 27 -6.69 1.83 -13.81
N TRP A 28 -7.68 1.81 -12.92
CA TRP A 28 -7.59 1.12 -11.62
C TRP A 28 -7.21 -0.36 -11.74
N LYS A 29 -7.70 -1.06 -12.77
CA LYS A 29 -7.34 -2.45 -13.04
C LYS A 29 -5.86 -2.61 -13.42
N LYS A 30 -5.34 -1.72 -14.28
CA LYS A 30 -3.93 -1.75 -14.69
C LYS A 30 -3.01 -1.41 -13.52
N TRP A 31 -3.39 -0.42 -12.72
CA TRP A 31 -2.65 -0.04 -11.52
C TRP A 31 -2.68 -1.14 -10.45
N ALA A 32 -3.83 -1.76 -10.19
CA ALA A 32 -3.95 -2.84 -9.22
C ALA A 32 -3.09 -4.05 -9.60
N LYS A 33 -2.91 -4.35 -10.90
CA LYS A 33 -1.99 -5.40 -11.35
C LYS A 33 -0.55 -5.13 -10.88
N ARG A 34 -0.11 -3.87 -10.93
CA ARG A 34 1.20 -3.43 -10.44
C ARG A 34 1.28 -3.52 -8.91
N PHE A 35 0.24 -3.04 -8.24
CA PHE A 35 0.16 -3.05 -6.79
C PHE A 35 0.13 -4.48 -6.21
N ASN A 36 -0.45 -5.46 -6.92
CA ASN A 36 -0.42 -6.86 -6.50
C ASN A 36 0.99 -7.47 -6.50
N VAL A 37 1.90 -6.99 -7.36
CA VAL A 37 3.32 -7.41 -7.31
C VAL A 37 3.95 -6.95 -6.00
N TYR A 38 3.63 -5.73 -5.57
CA TYR A 38 4.07 -5.20 -4.28
C TYR A 38 3.46 -5.97 -3.11
N LEU A 39 2.15 -6.24 -3.13
CA LEU A 39 1.49 -7.01 -2.07
C LEU A 39 2.11 -8.40 -1.92
N ALA A 40 2.35 -9.12 -3.02
CA ALA A 40 2.97 -10.43 -2.99
C ALA A 40 4.37 -10.42 -2.36
N GLU A 41 5.19 -9.39 -2.63
CA GLU A 41 6.52 -9.27 -2.02
C GLU A 41 6.43 -8.93 -0.52
N VAL A 42 5.49 -8.06 -0.13
CA VAL A 42 5.22 -7.77 1.29
C VAL A 42 4.77 -9.03 2.02
N GLU A 43 3.85 -9.80 1.44
CA GLU A 43 3.36 -11.05 2.03
C GLU A 43 4.48 -12.07 2.20
N LYS A 44 5.35 -12.21 1.19
CA LYS A 44 6.50 -13.11 1.25
C LYS A 44 7.52 -12.73 2.31
N LEU A 45 7.76 -11.43 2.51
CA LEU A 45 8.76 -10.94 3.45
C LEU A 45 8.29 -10.95 4.90
N PHE A 46 7.01 -10.65 5.14
CA PHE A 46 6.51 -10.38 6.48
C PHE A 46 5.44 -11.37 6.95
N TRP A 47 4.90 -12.20 6.06
CA TRP A 47 3.81 -13.13 6.35
C TRP A 47 2.69 -12.51 7.23
N PRO A 48 2.08 -11.38 6.80
CA PRO A 48 1.20 -10.61 7.66
C PRO A 48 -0.18 -11.26 7.81
N ASP A 49 -0.76 -11.16 9.01
CA ASP A 49 -2.17 -11.51 9.23
C ASP A 49 -3.15 -10.47 8.64
N MET A 50 -2.69 -9.24 8.38
CA MET A 50 -3.48 -8.17 7.77
C MET A 50 -2.59 -7.08 7.16
N ILE A 51 -3.04 -6.48 6.06
CA ILE A 51 -2.39 -5.32 5.43
C ILE A 51 -3.32 -4.10 5.51
N VAL A 52 -2.83 -3.02 6.12
CA VAL A 52 -3.57 -1.75 6.19
C VAL A 52 -2.95 -0.73 5.23
N LEU A 53 -3.76 -0.24 4.29
CA LEU A 53 -3.34 0.77 3.30
C LEU A 53 -3.62 2.18 3.83
N GLY A 54 -2.56 2.95 4.07
CA GLY A 54 -2.64 4.37 4.41
C GLY A 54 -2.50 5.31 3.20
N GLY A 55 -2.46 6.61 3.47
CA GLY A 55 -2.14 7.64 2.48
C GLY A 55 -3.25 7.97 1.48
N GLY A 56 -2.94 8.75 0.44
CA GLY A 56 -3.93 9.26 -0.50
C GLY A 56 -4.69 8.17 -1.30
N ILE A 57 -4.07 7.00 -1.49
CA ILE A 57 -4.65 5.88 -2.24
C ILE A 57 -5.80 5.21 -1.47
N SER A 58 -5.74 5.17 -0.14
CA SER A 58 -6.78 4.54 0.69
C SER A 58 -8.12 5.25 0.60
N LYS A 59 -8.14 6.56 0.29
CA LYS A 59 -9.36 7.35 0.00
C LYS A 59 -10.13 6.89 -1.24
N ARG A 60 -9.54 6.01 -2.05
CA ARG A 60 -10.10 5.50 -3.31
C ARG A 60 -10.17 3.98 -3.31
N PHE A 61 -10.13 3.35 -2.13
CA PHE A 61 -10.05 1.89 -1.97
C PHE A 61 -11.10 1.15 -2.80
N ASP A 62 -12.36 1.57 -2.74
CA ASP A 62 -13.48 0.91 -3.46
C ASP A 62 -13.28 0.86 -4.98
N ASN A 63 -12.52 1.79 -5.55
CA ASN A 63 -12.28 1.83 -6.99
C ASN A 63 -11.39 0.68 -7.48
N TYR A 64 -10.55 0.14 -6.59
CA TYR A 64 -9.55 -0.85 -6.95
C TYR A 64 -9.53 -2.12 -6.08
N ALA A 65 -10.21 -2.11 -4.93
CA ALA A 65 -10.24 -3.22 -3.97
C ALA A 65 -10.57 -4.57 -4.64
N LYS A 66 -11.55 -4.59 -5.53
CA LYS A 66 -11.97 -5.79 -6.28
C LYS A 66 -10.91 -6.39 -7.22
N TYR A 67 -9.83 -5.65 -7.50
CA TYR A 67 -8.73 -6.12 -8.35
C TYR A 67 -7.51 -6.55 -7.52
N LEU A 68 -7.53 -6.34 -6.20
CA LEU A 68 -6.46 -6.74 -5.32
C LEU A 68 -6.41 -8.26 -5.20
N LYS A 69 -5.19 -8.78 -5.14
CA LYS A 69 -4.90 -10.19 -4.88
C LYS A 69 -3.91 -10.24 -3.74
N SER A 70 -4.37 -10.77 -2.62
CA SER A 70 -3.63 -10.89 -1.36
C SER A 70 -4.25 -12.04 -0.59
N GLU A 71 -3.42 -12.88 0.01
CA GLU A 71 -3.84 -13.88 1.00
C GLU A 71 -4.21 -13.19 2.32
N ALA A 72 -3.43 -12.17 2.70
CA ALA A 72 -3.71 -11.33 3.84
C ALA A 72 -4.86 -10.36 3.54
N PRO A 73 -5.87 -10.23 4.43
CA PRO A 73 -6.91 -9.22 4.27
C PRO A 73 -6.34 -7.81 4.12
N VAL A 74 -6.70 -7.14 3.03
CA VAL A 74 -6.29 -5.75 2.76
C VAL A 74 -7.42 -4.80 3.14
N LYS A 75 -7.13 -3.82 4.00
CA LYS A 75 -8.11 -2.82 4.45
C LYS A 75 -7.56 -1.40 4.29
N PRO A 76 -8.40 -0.41 3.95
CA PRO A 76 -7.98 0.98 4.02
C PRO A 76 -7.87 1.41 5.49
N ALA A 77 -6.88 2.26 5.79
CA ALA A 77 -6.78 2.90 7.10
C ALA A 77 -8.01 3.80 7.31
N ALA A 78 -8.80 3.53 8.34
CA ALA A 78 -9.99 4.30 8.69
C ALA A 78 -9.67 5.79 8.94
N LEU A 79 -8.45 6.05 9.43
CA LEU A 79 -7.98 7.36 9.87
C LEU A 79 -7.13 8.08 8.81
N LEU A 80 -7.06 7.62 7.56
CA LEU A 80 -6.38 8.33 6.45
C LEU A 80 -5.03 8.96 6.86
N ASN A 81 -4.96 10.30 6.97
CA ASN A 81 -3.79 11.06 7.40
C ASN A 81 -3.54 11.00 8.92
N GLU A 82 -4.58 10.84 9.74
CA GLU A 82 -4.49 10.71 11.20
C GLU A 82 -3.85 9.39 11.63
N ALA A 83 -3.93 8.33 10.82
CA ALA A 83 -3.27 7.05 11.13
C ALA A 83 -1.73 7.21 11.24
N GLY A 84 -1.14 8.09 10.43
CA GLY A 84 0.30 8.40 10.50
C GLY A 84 0.67 9.24 11.72
N ILE A 85 -0.18 10.20 12.11
CA ILE A 85 0.03 11.04 13.29
C ILE A 85 -0.13 10.21 14.57
N ILE A 86 -1.17 9.38 14.64
CA ILE A 86 -1.46 8.50 15.79
C ILE A 86 -0.39 7.41 15.91
N GLY A 87 0.04 6.80 14.79
CA GLY A 87 1.12 5.82 14.80
C GLY A 87 2.46 6.41 15.23
N ALA A 88 2.78 7.64 14.81
CA ALA A 88 3.98 8.34 15.27
C ALA A 88 3.90 8.70 16.76
N ALA A 89 2.72 9.10 17.25
CA ALA A 89 2.50 9.39 18.67
C ALA A 89 2.62 8.13 19.56
N LEU A 90 2.05 7.00 19.14
CA LEU A 90 2.18 5.71 19.83
C LEU A 90 3.63 5.20 19.84
N ALA A 91 4.36 5.33 18.73
CA ALA A 91 5.76 4.91 18.65
C ALA A 91 6.69 5.68 19.61
N VAL A 92 6.34 6.93 19.95
CA VAL A 92 7.05 7.71 20.97
C VAL A 92 6.67 7.26 22.39
N GLN A 93 5.46 6.75 22.58
CA GLN A 93 4.96 6.31 23.88
C GLN A 93 5.48 4.93 24.29
N ASP A 94 5.67 4.02 23.32
CA ASP A 94 6.26 2.69 23.53
C ASP A 94 7.80 2.70 23.66
N ALA A 95 8.44 3.84 23.35
CA ALA A 95 9.90 4.05 23.51
C ALA A 95 10.28 4.65 24.87
N GLY A 96 9.32 4.74 25.82
CA GLY A 96 9.48 5.29 27.17
C GLY A 96 9.58 4.22 28.26
#